data_AF-A0A0Q0UUL9-F1
#
_entry.id   AF-A0A0Q0UUL9-F1
#
_cell.length_a   1.000
_cell.length_b   1.000
_cell.length_c   1.000
_cell.angle_alpha   90.00
_cell.angle_beta   90.00
_cell.angle_gamma   90.00
#
_symmetry.space_group_name_H-M   'P 1'
#
loop_
_entity.id
_entity.type
_entity.pdbx_description
1 polymer ?
#
loop_
_entity_poly.entity_id
_entity_poly.type
_entity_poly.pdbx_seq_one_letter_code
_entity_poly.pdbx_strand_id
1 'polypeptide(L)'
;MKGKQAAFLCSVIIAIGVVLMVRTTIVGDAAKTRRETVIVIYLAGDSTVAAAPRSRAPRAGWGEMLDDWFDDRVIVKNMAASGRSAKSFAEEGWLDHILRDIKKGDYLFIQFGHNDEKMNDPARYTEPFTSYQAYLKRYIDGARAKGAIPVLITPVERRRFSADGRALDSHGLYPAAMKALGKNEHVPVIDLTAKSKQRFEQLGPERTKRWFLWLKPGEHPNYPKGIKDNTHFHERGAKEIARLVVEGIVELDLPLRHHLIRSPKQESVRNR
;
A
#
# COMPACT_ATOMS: atom_id res chain seq x y z
N MET A 1 80.06 -7.86 70.28
CA MET A 1 80.07 -9.32 69.92
C MET A 1 78.84 -9.98 70.51
N LYS A 2 78.22 -10.96 69.82
CA LYS A 2 77.27 -12.00 70.29
C LYS A 2 76.28 -11.58 71.41
N GLY A 3 74.98 -11.38 71.19
CA GLY A 3 73.94 -12.38 70.81
C GLY A 3 72.85 -12.40 71.92
N LYS A 4 71.60 -12.86 71.76
CA LYS A 4 70.90 -13.64 70.71
C LYS A 4 69.42 -13.18 70.54
N GLN A 5 68.74 -13.80 69.57
CA GLN A 5 67.28 -14.02 69.38
C GLN A 5 66.39 -14.04 70.66
N ALA A 6 65.06 -13.85 70.67
CA ALA A 6 64.01 -13.30 69.76
C ALA A 6 62.65 -13.37 70.57
N ALA A 7 61.39 -13.26 70.10
CA ALA A 7 60.69 -13.07 68.81
C ALA A 7 59.20 -12.63 69.05
N PHE A 8 58.44 -12.25 68.00
CA PHE A 8 56.94 -12.21 67.92
C PHE A 8 56.21 -11.16 68.82
N LEU A 9 55.01 -10.61 68.53
CA LEU A 9 54.06 -10.67 67.38
C LEU A 9 53.12 -9.42 67.34
N CYS A 10 52.49 -9.14 66.19
CA CYS A 10 51.26 -8.33 65.94
C CYS A 10 51.05 -6.91 66.53
N SER A 11 51.41 -5.93 65.69
CA SER A 11 50.52 -4.91 65.09
C SER A 11 49.18 -4.47 65.72
N VAL A 12 49.08 -3.16 65.98
CA VAL A 12 48.06 -2.20 65.47
C VAL A 12 46.56 -2.45 65.73
N ILE A 13 45.90 -1.43 66.32
CA ILE A 13 44.71 -0.73 65.77
C ILE A 13 44.70 0.71 66.30
N ILE A 14 44.64 1.70 65.40
CA ILE A 14 44.22 3.08 65.70
C ILE A 14 43.05 3.38 64.76
N ALA A 15 41.90 3.72 65.32
CA ALA A 15 40.71 4.04 64.53
C ALA A 15 40.73 5.52 64.10
N ILE A 16 40.84 5.75 62.79
CA ILE A 16 40.57 7.06 62.16
C ILE A 16 39.49 6.82 61.10
N GLY A 17 38.39 7.56 61.20
CA GLY A 17 37.23 7.38 60.32
C GLY A 17 37.41 8.01 58.94
N VAL A 18 36.76 7.41 57.94
CA VAL A 18 36.55 8.01 56.61
C VAL A 18 35.04 8.05 56.36
N VAL A 19 34.48 9.26 56.28
CA VAL A 19 33.07 9.45 55.91
C VAL A 19 32.94 9.28 54.40
N LEU A 20 32.39 8.15 53.97
CA LEU A 20 32.21 7.85 52.55
C LEU A 20 31.01 8.61 51.98
N MET A 21 31.25 9.77 51.35
CA MET A 21 30.22 10.44 50.55
C MET A 21 29.90 9.60 49.30
N VAL A 22 28.85 8.77 49.39
CA VAL A 22 28.29 8.06 48.24
C VAL A 22 27.63 9.08 47.31
N ARG A 23 28.34 9.49 46.26
CA ARG A 23 27.73 10.16 45.10
C ARG A 23 26.90 9.14 44.34
N THR A 24 25.61 9.05 44.66
CA THR A 24 24.60 8.40 43.80
C THR A 24 24.49 9.17 42.51
N THR A 25 25.27 8.79 41.50
CA THR A 25 25.03 9.19 40.12
C THR A 25 23.68 8.62 39.70
N ILE A 26 22.65 9.47 39.72
CA ILE A 26 21.40 9.16 39.03
C ILE A 26 21.72 9.14 37.54
N VAL A 27 22.11 7.97 37.03
CA VAL A 27 22.02 7.67 35.61
C VAL A 27 20.54 7.63 35.31
N GLY A 28 20.01 8.81 34.99
CA GLY A 28 18.68 8.93 34.41
C GLY A 28 18.73 8.27 33.04
N ASP A 29 18.48 6.95 33.02
CA ASP A 29 18.28 6.21 31.78
C ASP A 29 16.98 6.74 31.17
N ALA A 30 17.14 7.83 30.41
CA ALA A 30 16.11 8.44 29.62
C ALA A 30 15.81 7.52 28.44
N ALA A 31 15.17 6.39 28.76
CA ALA A 31 14.59 5.43 27.85
C ALA A 31 13.66 6.21 26.92
N LYS A 32 14.25 6.65 25.81
CA LYS A 32 13.67 7.60 24.88
C LYS A 32 12.61 6.84 24.10
N THR A 33 11.44 6.70 24.72
CA THR A 33 10.27 6.02 24.17
C THR A 33 10.08 6.53 22.75
N ARG A 34 10.47 5.72 21.77
CA ARG A 34 10.18 6.02 20.38
C ARG A 34 8.66 6.03 20.34
N ARG A 35 8.06 7.21 20.15
CA ARG A 35 6.74 7.29 19.53
C ARG A 35 6.95 6.70 18.14
N GLU A 36 6.62 5.42 18.00
CA GLU A 36 6.89 4.68 16.78
C GLU A 36 6.14 5.38 15.64
N THR A 37 6.89 5.71 14.59
CA THR A 37 6.45 6.70 13.61
C THR A 37 5.41 6.07 12.70
N VAL A 38 4.13 6.40 12.95
CA VAL A 38 3.02 5.95 12.10
C VAL A 38 3.27 6.32 10.65
N ILE A 39 3.33 5.31 9.80
CA ILE A 39 3.53 5.37 8.35
C ILE A 39 2.17 5.64 7.71
N VAL A 40 2.07 6.62 6.82
CA VAL A 40 0.84 6.84 6.05
C VAL A 40 1.02 6.31 4.63
N ILE A 41 0.07 5.51 4.16
CA ILE A 41 -0.03 5.11 2.75
C ILE A 41 -1.09 5.99 2.09
N TYR A 42 -0.67 6.92 1.24
CA TYR A 42 -1.58 7.68 0.38
C TYR A 42 -1.87 6.88 -0.89
N LEU A 43 -3.14 6.68 -1.21
CA LEU A 43 -3.57 6.04 -2.46
C LEU A 43 -3.95 7.12 -3.48
N ALA A 44 -3.18 7.23 -4.57
CA ALA A 44 -3.55 7.98 -5.77
C ALA A 44 -4.03 7.00 -6.84
N GLY A 45 -5.25 7.19 -7.36
CA GLY A 45 -5.76 6.27 -8.36
C GLY A 45 -7.17 6.56 -8.85
N ASP A 46 -7.64 5.63 -9.69
CA ASP A 46 -8.94 5.70 -10.34
C ASP A 46 -10.09 5.11 -9.50
N SER A 47 -11.26 4.98 -10.14
CA SER A 47 -12.51 4.52 -9.55
C SER A 47 -12.55 3.04 -9.09
N THR A 48 -11.51 2.26 -9.40
CA THR A 48 -11.28 0.89 -8.88
C THR A 48 -10.55 0.88 -7.53
N VAL A 49 -9.86 1.97 -7.19
CA VAL A 49 -9.20 2.20 -5.89
C VAL A 49 -10.11 3.02 -4.96
N ALA A 50 -10.73 4.06 -5.53
CA ALA A 50 -11.50 5.09 -4.83
C ALA A 50 -12.72 4.56 -4.08
N ALA A 51 -13.01 5.19 -2.94
CA ALA A 51 -14.22 4.93 -2.17
C ALA A 51 -15.51 5.23 -2.96
N ALA A 52 -16.55 4.44 -2.73
CA ALA A 52 -17.84 4.61 -3.39
C ALA A 52 -18.84 5.36 -2.47
N PRO A 53 -19.52 6.42 -2.97
CA PRO A 53 -20.59 7.05 -2.19
C PRO A 53 -21.78 6.08 -2.01
N ARG A 54 -22.55 6.23 -0.93
CA ARG A 54 -23.72 5.37 -0.63
C ARG A 54 -24.74 5.25 -1.77
N SER A 55 -24.86 6.28 -2.61
CA SER A 55 -25.69 6.28 -3.84
C SER A 55 -25.19 5.35 -4.96
N ARG A 56 -24.00 4.76 -4.82
CA ARG A 56 -23.43 3.72 -5.69
C ARG A 56 -23.23 2.38 -4.97
N ALA A 57 -23.58 2.26 -3.69
CA ALA A 57 -23.56 0.96 -2.99
C ALA A 57 -24.37 -0.08 -3.80
N PRO A 58 -23.95 -1.35 -3.86
CA PRO A 58 -22.89 -2.00 -3.07
C PRO A 58 -21.51 -1.97 -3.75
N ARG A 59 -21.28 -1.04 -4.69
CA ARG A 59 -19.95 -0.80 -5.27
C ARG A 59 -18.92 -0.50 -4.20
N ALA A 60 -17.68 -1.00 -4.36
CA ALA A 60 -16.51 -0.65 -3.58
C ALA A 60 -15.25 -0.52 -4.46
N GLY A 61 -14.26 0.22 -3.98
CA GLY A 61 -12.88 0.26 -4.48
C GLY A 61 -11.93 -0.52 -3.55
N TRP A 62 -10.87 -1.12 -4.09
CA TRP A 62 -9.97 -1.95 -3.28
C TRP A 62 -9.19 -1.14 -2.23
N GLY A 63 -9.02 0.17 -2.44
CA GLY A 63 -8.38 1.06 -1.48
C GLY A 63 -9.18 1.26 -0.19
N GLU A 64 -10.49 0.98 -0.20
CA GLU A 64 -11.32 0.94 1.03
C GLU A 64 -11.03 -0.31 1.88
N MET A 65 -10.35 -1.30 1.32
CA MET A 65 -10.18 -2.65 1.90
C MET A 65 -8.70 -2.95 2.22
N LEU A 66 -7.83 -1.95 2.11
CA LEU A 66 -6.38 -2.09 2.32
C LEU A 66 -5.98 -1.90 3.80
N ASP A 67 -6.67 -1.01 4.52
CA ASP A 67 -6.39 -0.69 5.94
C ASP A 67 -6.56 -1.94 6.84
N ASP A 68 -7.60 -2.74 6.55
CA ASP A 68 -7.92 -4.10 7.05
C ASP A 68 -6.74 -5.11 7.09
N TRP A 69 -5.57 -4.79 6.52
CA TRP A 69 -4.39 -5.67 6.45
C TRP A 69 -3.28 -5.29 7.43
N PHE A 70 -3.32 -4.11 8.05
CA PHE A 70 -2.20 -3.57 8.82
C PHE A 70 -2.45 -3.49 10.34
N ASP A 71 -1.36 -3.24 11.09
CA ASP A 71 -1.37 -2.85 12.49
C ASP A 71 -1.62 -1.34 12.68
N ASP A 72 -1.68 -0.88 13.94
CA ASP A 72 -1.92 0.51 14.32
C ASP A 72 -0.78 1.50 13.95
N ARG A 73 0.28 1.00 13.31
CA ARG A 73 1.46 1.77 12.90
C ARG A 73 1.40 2.17 11.43
N VAL A 74 0.40 1.71 10.68
CA VAL A 74 0.11 2.12 9.31
C VAL A 74 -1.29 2.72 9.23
N ILE A 75 -1.46 3.80 8.45
CA ILE A 75 -2.77 4.39 8.15
C ILE A 75 -2.91 4.53 6.63
N VAL A 76 -3.96 3.96 6.04
CA VAL A 76 -4.29 4.12 4.62
C VAL A 76 -5.19 5.35 4.41
N LYS A 77 -4.65 6.38 3.78
CA LYS A 77 -5.44 7.51 3.25
C LYS A 77 -5.83 7.23 1.80
N ASN A 78 -7.05 6.73 1.59
CA ASN A 78 -7.59 6.52 0.25
C ASN A 78 -7.99 7.86 -0.40
N MET A 79 -7.06 8.49 -1.11
CA MET A 79 -7.25 9.77 -1.81
C MET A 79 -7.62 9.58 -3.30
N ALA A 80 -7.90 8.35 -3.74
CA ALA A 80 -8.22 8.03 -5.12
C ALA A 80 -9.59 8.60 -5.53
N ALA A 81 -9.73 8.99 -6.79
CA ALA A 81 -10.89 9.76 -7.27
C ALA A 81 -11.60 9.06 -8.42
N SER A 82 -12.92 8.86 -8.26
CA SER A 82 -13.73 8.21 -9.29
C SER A 82 -13.67 8.95 -10.63
N GLY A 83 -13.32 8.22 -11.69
CA GLY A 83 -13.28 8.70 -13.08
C GLY A 83 -12.00 9.42 -13.51
N ARG A 84 -10.95 9.44 -12.67
CA ARG A 84 -9.70 10.15 -12.98
C ARG A 84 -8.69 9.27 -13.71
N SER A 85 -7.83 9.90 -14.51
CA SER A 85 -6.63 9.31 -15.11
C SER A 85 -5.36 9.86 -14.41
N ALA A 86 -4.17 9.32 -14.71
CA ALA A 86 -2.91 9.87 -14.20
C ALA A 86 -2.74 11.35 -14.59
N LYS A 87 -3.27 11.73 -15.76
CA LYS A 87 -3.42 13.12 -16.19
C LYS A 87 -4.41 13.89 -15.32
N SER A 88 -5.70 13.56 -15.37
CA SER A 88 -6.73 14.45 -14.81
C SER A 88 -6.63 14.55 -13.29
N PHE A 89 -6.19 13.50 -12.58
CA PHE A 89 -5.90 13.57 -11.14
C PHE A 89 -4.80 14.59 -10.79
N ALA A 90 -3.80 14.75 -11.65
CA ALA A 90 -2.69 15.70 -11.47
C ALA A 90 -2.96 17.11 -12.01
N GLU A 91 -3.99 17.28 -12.85
CA GLU A 91 -4.42 18.59 -13.39
C GLU A 91 -5.57 19.19 -12.59
N GLU A 92 -6.44 18.36 -12.00
CA GLU A 92 -7.49 18.77 -11.06
C GLU A 92 -6.96 19.00 -9.61
N GLY A 93 -5.64 18.93 -9.38
CA GLY A 93 -5.01 19.25 -8.08
C GLY A 93 -5.10 18.19 -6.98
N TRP A 94 -5.59 16.97 -7.26
CA TRP A 94 -5.64 15.89 -6.27
C TRP A 94 -4.25 15.44 -5.82
N LEU A 95 -3.28 15.41 -6.76
CA LEU A 95 -1.88 15.15 -6.43
C LEU A 95 -1.34 16.24 -5.48
N ASP A 96 -1.63 17.51 -5.73
CA ASP A 96 -1.16 18.62 -4.89
C ASP A 96 -1.83 18.65 -3.50
N HIS A 97 -2.98 17.97 -3.33
CA HIS A 97 -3.52 17.69 -2.00
C HIS A 97 -2.69 16.66 -1.26
N ILE A 98 -2.33 15.54 -1.90
CA ILE A 98 -1.45 14.51 -1.30
C ILE A 98 -0.08 15.11 -0.96
N LEU A 99 0.51 15.86 -1.90
CA LEU A 99 1.85 16.43 -1.74
C LEU A 99 1.93 17.55 -0.69
N ARG A 100 0.82 18.09 -0.19
CA ARG A 100 0.81 18.97 0.98
C ARG A 100 1.02 18.21 2.29
N ASP A 101 0.39 17.04 2.44
CA ASP A 101 0.29 16.32 3.72
C ASP A 101 1.26 15.14 3.85
N ILE A 102 1.81 14.63 2.74
CA ILE A 102 2.76 13.51 2.74
C ILE A 102 4.15 13.95 3.24
N LYS A 103 4.74 13.15 4.14
CA LYS A 103 6.00 13.42 4.84
C LYS A 103 7.04 12.32 4.57
N LYS A 104 8.27 12.56 5.03
CA LYS A 104 9.37 11.58 4.91
C LYS A 104 9.01 10.24 5.57
N GLY A 105 9.14 9.16 4.81
CA GLY A 105 8.84 7.79 5.26
C GLY A 105 7.40 7.32 5.01
N ASP A 106 6.49 8.20 4.59
CA ASP A 106 5.18 7.79 4.05
C ASP A 106 5.33 7.12 2.69
N TYR A 107 4.26 6.45 2.23
CA TYR A 107 4.16 5.85 0.91
C TYR A 107 3.14 6.57 0.02
N LEU A 108 3.43 6.62 -1.28
CA LEU A 108 2.46 7.02 -2.31
C LEU A 108 2.25 5.86 -3.29
N PHE A 109 1.11 5.17 -3.16
CA PHE A 109 0.70 4.09 -4.06
C PHE A 109 -0.07 4.70 -5.24
N ILE A 110 0.31 4.34 -6.47
CA ILE A 110 -0.15 5.02 -7.70
C ILE A 110 -0.74 3.98 -8.67
N GLN A 111 -2.07 4.01 -8.90
CA GLN A 111 -2.76 3.08 -9.83
C GLN A 111 -3.70 3.80 -10.80
N PHE A 112 -3.30 3.88 -12.07
CA PHE A 112 -4.08 4.47 -13.17
C PHE A 112 -4.04 3.57 -14.43
N GLY A 113 -4.77 3.95 -15.48
CA GLY A 113 -4.94 3.21 -16.74
C GLY A 113 -6.37 3.22 -17.26
N HIS A 114 -7.36 2.95 -16.40
CA HIS A 114 -8.78 2.77 -16.75
C HIS A 114 -9.49 3.96 -17.42
N ASN A 115 -8.89 5.16 -17.32
CA ASN A 115 -9.43 6.40 -17.88
C ASN A 115 -8.42 7.06 -18.84
N ASP A 116 -7.14 6.77 -18.64
CA ASP A 116 -6.01 7.10 -19.50
C ASP A 116 -6.21 6.53 -20.90
N GLU A 117 -6.76 5.31 -21.02
CA GLU A 117 -7.02 4.62 -22.31
C GLU A 117 -8.12 5.26 -23.20
N LYS A 118 -8.79 6.33 -22.75
CA LYS A 118 -9.96 6.90 -23.43
C LYS A 118 -9.60 7.95 -24.48
N MET A 119 -9.22 7.50 -25.69
CA MET A 119 -8.87 8.38 -26.82
C MET A 119 -9.91 9.47 -27.15
N ASN A 120 -11.19 9.19 -26.88
CA ASN A 120 -12.30 10.12 -27.11
C ASN A 120 -12.54 11.13 -25.96
N ASP A 121 -11.66 11.18 -24.97
CA ASP A 121 -11.76 12.05 -23.79
C ASP A 121 -10.41 12.75 -23.54
N PRO A 122 -10.07 13.83 -24.28
CA PRO A 122 -8.75 14.46 -24.23
C PRO A 122 -8.37 15.07 -22.87
N ALA A 123 -9.33 15.29 -21.97
CA ALA A 123 -9.09 15.70 -20.59
C ALA A 123 -8.50 14.57 -19.74
N ARG A 124 -8.79 13.31 -20.10
CA ARG A 124 -8.30 12.11 -19.40
C ARG A 124 -7.22 11.36 -20.17
N TYR A 125 -7.26 11.40 -21.50
CA TYR A 125 -6.38 10.62 -22.37
C TYR A 125 -4.89 10.92 -22.16
N THR A 126 -4.09 9.86 -22.31
CA THR A 126 -2.63 9.94 -22.40
C THR A 126 -2.12 8.90 -23.41
N GLU A 127 -0.84 8.95 -23.75
CA GLU A 127 -0.18 7.94 -24.59
C GLU A 127 0.75 7.08 -23.74
N PRO A 128 0.69 5.73 -23.80
CA PRO A 128 1.31 4.84 -22.82
C PRO A 128 2.80 5.10 -22.57
N PHE A 129 3.61 5.21 -23.62
CA PHE A 129 5.07 5.38 -23.51
C PHE A 129 5.55 6.84 -23.57
N THR A 130 4.63 7.82 -23.53
CA THR A 130 5.00 9.25 -23.53
C THR A 130 4.28 10.00 -22.43
N SER A 131 3.10 10.57 -22.68
CA SER A 131 2.42 11.42 -21.69
C SER A 131 1.97 10.65 -20.46
N TYR A 132 1.57 9.37 -20.56
CA TYR A 132 1.22 8.55 -19.40
C TYR A 132 2.41 8.40 -18.43
N GLN A 133 3.59 8.05 -18.97
CA GLN A 133 4.82 8.01 -18.18
C GLN A 133 5.19 9.38 -17.61
N ALA A 134 5.03 10.46 -18.38
CA ALA A 134 5.33 11.82 -17.92
C ALA A 134 4.44 12.25 -16.74
N TYR A 135 3.13 11.96 -16.79
CA TYR A 135 2.24 12.21 -15.64
C TYR A 135 2.61 11.32 -14.46
N LEU A 136 2.80 10.01 -14.64
CA LEU A 136 3.24 9.12 -13.56
C LEU A 136 4.56 9.59 -12.90
N LYS A 137 5.50 10.13 -13.67
CA LYS A 137 6.75 10.69 -13.14
C LYS A 137 6.51 11.87 -12.17
N ARG A 138 5.49 12.71 -12.40
CA ARG A 138 5.11 13.79 -11.45
C ARG A 138 4.77 13.25 -10.05
N TYR A 139 4.13 12.08 -9.95
CA TYR A 139 3.82 11.44 -8.65
C TYR A 139 5.10 10.91 -7.99
N ILE A 140 5.97 10.26 -8.77
CA ILE A 140 7.26 9.71 -8.33
C ILE A 140 8.16 10.82 -7.79
N ASP A 141 8.35 11.88 -8.57
CA ASP A 141 9.23 13.01 -8.23
C ASP A 141 8.63 13.84 -7.07
N GLY A 142 7.31 14.04 -7.06
CA GLY A 142 6.61 14.72 -5.97
C GLY A 142 6.74 14.00 -4.63
N ALA A 143 6.56 12.67 -4.61
CA ALA A 143 6.78 11.87 -3.40
C ALA A 143 8.23 11.94 -2.93
N ARG A 144 9.20 11.78 -3.85
CA ARG A 144 10.64 11.87 -3.56
C ARG A 144 11.05 13.22 -2.99
N ALA A 145 10.52 14.32 -3.53
CA ALA A 145 10.76 15.67 -3.02
C ALA A 145 10.25 15.88 -1.58
N LYS A 146 9.30 15.05 -1.12
CA LYS A 146 8.79 15.02 0.27
C LYS A 146 9.50 13.97 1.15
N GLY A 147 10.45 13.22 0.60
CA GLY A 147 11.10 12.09 1.26
C GLY A 147 10.21 10.84 1.41
N ALA A 148 9.09 10.80 0.69
CA ALA A 148 8.15 9.69 0.68
C ALA A 148 8.51 8.66 -0.40
N ILE A 149 7.99 7.44 -0.25
CA ILE A 149 8.33 6.27 -1.07
C ILE A 149 7.21 6.03 -2.10
N PRO A 150 7.43 6.33 -3.39
CA PRO A 150 6.46 5.99 -4.44
C PRO A 150 6.44 4.47 -4.68
N VAL A 151 5.26 3.94 -4.99
CA VAL A 151 5.04 2.56 -5.45
C VAL A 151 4.05 2.61 -6.61
N LEU A 152 4.43 2.03 -7.76
CA LEU A 152 3.55 1.90 -8.91
C LEU A 152 2.72 0.62 -8.79
N ILE A 153 1.45 0.67 -9.21
CA ILE A 153 0.56 -0.49 -9.23
C ILE A 153 -0.11 -0.51 -10.61
N THR A 154 0.13 -1.57 -11.40
CA THR A 154 -0.47 -1.68 -12.74
C THR A 154 -2.00 -1.78 -12.64
N PRO A 155 -2.77 -1.28 -13.63
CA PRO A 155 -4.23 -1.25 -13.51
C PRO A 155 -4.80 -2.66 -13.35
N VAL A 156 -5.60 -2.87 -12.30
CA VAL A 156 -6.35 -4.12 -12.10
C VAL A 156 -7.15 -4.46 -13.36
N GLU A 157 -7.17 -5.72 -13.77
CA GLU A 157 -7.86 -6.13 -15.01
C GLU A 157 -9.37 -5.85 -14.96
N ARG A 158 -9.95 -5.59 -16.13
CA ARG A 158 -11.42 -5.61 -16.27
C ARG A 158 -11.86 -7.07 -16.46
N ARG A 159 -13.12 -7.39 -16.12
CA ARG A 159 -13.70 -8.73 -16.31
C ARG A 159 -13.97 -9.01 -17.80
N ARG A 160 -12.92 -9.27 -18.58
CA ARG A 160 -12.97 -9.71 -19.99
C ARG A 160 -12.62 -11.18 -20.11
N PHE A 161 -13.40 -11.91 -20.89
CA PHE A 161 -13.20 -13.32 -21.20
C PHE A 161 -13.46 -13.60 -22.68
N SER A 162 -12.73 -14.52 -23.29
CA SER A 162 -13.04 -15.08 -24.61
C SER A 162 -14.16 -16.13 -24.54
N ALA A 163 -14.67 -16.57 -25.70
CA ALA A 163 -15.79 -17.52 -25.78
C ALA A 163 -15.48 -18.90 -25.17
N ASP A 164 -14.21 -19.29 -25.14
CA ASP A 164 -13.67 -20.50 -24.47
C ASP A 164 -13.39 -20.29 -22.97
N GLY A 165 -13.68 -19.11 -22.41
CA GLY A 165 -13.65 -18.82 -20.99
C GLY A 165 -12.30 -18.36 -20.41
N ARG A 166 -11.27 -18.14 -21.24
CA ARG A 166 -9.97 -17.59 -20.82
C ARG A 166 -10.02 -16.08 -20.57
N ALA A 167 -9.29 -15.59 -19.58
CA ALA A 167 -9.21 -14.19 -19.21
C ALA A 167 -8.36 -13.38 -20.20
N LEU A 168 -8.89 -12.22 -20.63
CA LEU A 168 -8.26 -11.36 -21.64
C LEU A 168 -7.70 -10.08 -21.02
N ASP A 169 -6.63 -9.56 -21.60
CA ASP A 169 -6.04 -8.28 -21.22
C ASP A 169 -6.98 -7.12 -21.57
N SER A 170 -7.06 -6.12 -20.69
CA SER A 170 -7.93 -4.95 -20.91
C SER A 170 -7.20 -3.71 -21.38
N HIS A 171 -5.99 -3.50 -20.86
CA HIS A 171 -5.32 -2.19 -20.79
C HIS A 171 -4.21 -1.99 -21.83
N GLY A 172 -4.13 -2.83 -22.85
CA GLY A 172 -3.13 -2.73 -23.93
C GLY A 172 -1.69 -2.55 -23.43
N LEU A 173 -1.07 -1.43 -23.79
CA LEU A 173 0.33 -1.13 -23.45
C LEU A 173 0.53 -0.44 -22.10
N TYR A 174 -0.53 0.00 -21.40
CA TYR A 174 -0.42 0.74 -20.13
C TYR A 174 0.34 -0.01 -19.02
N PRO A 175 0.12 -1.32 -18.78
CA PRO A 175 0.89 -2.09 -17.79
C PRO A 175 2.37 -2.24 -18.17
N ALA A 176 2.67 -2.38 -19.47
CA ALA A 176 4.04 -2.47 -19.98
C ALA A 176 4.78 -1.14 -19.81
N ALA A 177 4.14 -0.02 -20.13
CA ALA A 177 4.70 1.31 -19.96
C ALA A 177 4.93 1.68 -18.49
N MET A 178 4.01 1.35 -17.58
CA MET A 178 4.22 1.56 -16.15
C MET A 178 5.39 0.72 -15.62
N LYS A 179 5.51 -0.55 -16.02
CA LYS A 179 6.66 -1.41 -15.65
C LYS A 179 7.99 -0.89 -16.21
N ALA A 180 8.00 -0.39 -17.44
CA ALA A 180 9.18 0.26 -18.02
C ALA A 180 9.59 1.53 -17.24
N LEU A 181 8.63 2.38 -16.86
CA LEU A 181 8.90 3.56 -16.03
C LEU A 181 9.45 3.16 -14.66
N GLY A 182 8.82 2.19 -13.97
CA GLY A 182 9.29 1.73 -12.67
C GLY A 182 10.70 1.15 -12.70
N LYS A 183 11.06 0.42 -13.77
CA LYS A 183 12.44 -0.02 -13.99
C LYS A 183 13.40 1.16 -14.16
N ASN A 184 13.09 2.11 -15.05
CA ASN A 184 13.96 3.25 -15.36
C ASN A 184 14.15 4.18 -14.15
N GLU A 185 13.05 4.48 -13.45
CA GLU A 185 13.04 5.34 -12.27
C GLU A 185 13.55 4.63 -11.01
N HIS A 186 13.74 3.31 -11.00
CA HIS A 186 14.04 2.53 -9.79
C HIS A 186 12.93 2.69 -8.73
N VAL A 187 11.69 2.41 -9.13
CA VAL A 187 10.47 2.45 -8.30
C VAL A 187 9.83 1.06 -8.30
N PRO A 188 9.49 0.48 -7.13
CA PRO A 188 8.82 -0.82 -7.06
C PRO A 188 7.48 -0.80 -7.78
N VAL A 189 7.19 -1.88 -8.52
CA VAL A 189 5.95 -2.03 -9.31
C VAL A 189 5.21 -3.31 -8.90
N ILE A 190 4.02 -3.16 -8.32
CA ILE A 190 3.11 -4.27 -8.09
C ILE A 190 2.37 -4.56 -9.40
N ASP A 191 2.61 -5.71 -10.01
CA ASP A 191 1.94 -6.09 -11.26
C ASP A 191 0.53 -6.66 -11.00
N LEU A 192 -0.36 -5.79 -10.51
CA LEU A 192 -1.74 -6.11 -10.20
C LEU A 192 -2.54 -6.50 -11.45
N THR A 193 -2.19 -6.00 -12.65
CA THR A 193 -2.74 -6.50 -13.93
C THR A 193 -2.48 -8.01 -14.07
N ALA A 194 -1.23 -8.46 -13.99
CA ALA A 194 -0.90 -9.88 -14.13
C ALA A 194 -1.54 -10.74 -13.03
N LYS A 195 -1.47 -10.29 -11.77
CA LYS A 195 -2.10 -10.97 -10.62
C LYS A 195 -3.61 -11.12 -10.77
N SER A 196 -4.31 -10.04 -11.14
CA SER A 196 -5.77 -10.07 -11.29
C SER A 196 -6.22 -10.92 -12.48
N LYS A 197 -5.53 -10.84 -13.63
CA LYS A 197 -5.76 -11.73 -14.77
C LYS A 197 -5.65 -13.21 -14.37
N GLN A 198 -4.59 -13.58 -13.64
CA GLN A 198 -4.39 -14.95 -13.15
C GLN A 198 -5.52 -15.42 -12.22
N ARG A 199 -6.03 -14.56 -11.35
CA ARG A 199 -7.18 -14.89 -10.48
C ARG A 199 -8.49 -14.99 -11.26
N PHE A 200 -8.67 -14.18 -12.30
CA PHE A 200 -9.87 -14.26 -13.15
C PHE A 200 -9.87 -15.54 -14.00
N GLU A 201 -8.71 -15.96 -14.51
CA GLU A 201 -8.51 -17.27 -15.15
C GLU A 201 -8.90 -18.42 -14.20
N GLN A 202 -8.36 -18.43 -12.97
CA GLN A 202 -8.65 -19.45 -11.94
C GLN A 202 -10.11 -19.52 -11.47
N LEU A 203 -10.88 -18.44 -11.67
CA LEU A 203 -12.30 -18.36 -11.30
C LEU A 203 -13.22 -18.61 -12.49
N GLY A 204 -12.79 -18.27 -13.70
CA GLY A 204 -13.59 -18.31 -14.91
C GLY A 204 -14.73 -17.28 -14.96
N PRO A 205 -15.51 -17.28 -16.05
CA PRO A 205 -16.54 -16.27 -16.29
C PRO A 205 -17.62 -16.18 -15.20
N GLU A 206 -18.08 -17.31 -14.65
CA GLU A 206 -19.22 -17.30 -13.72
C GLU A 206 -18.84 -16.94 -12.28
N ARG A 207 -17.75 -17.50 -11.72
CA ARG A 207 -17.38 -17.25 -10.31
C ARG A 207 -16.87 -15.81 -10.12
N THR A 208 -16.25 -15.20 -11.13
CA THR A 208 -15.84 -13.78 -11.10
C THR A 208 -16.99 -12.77 -10.98
N LYS A 209 -18.22 -13.12 -11.37
CA LYS A 209 -19.40 -12.22 -11.19
C LYS A 209 -19.64 -11.84 -9.73
N ARG A 210 -19.19 -12.68 -8.78
CA ARG A 210 -19.29 -12.43 -7.32
C ARG A 210 -18.27 -11.42 -6.78
N TRP A 211 -17.34 -10.96 -7.62
CA TRP A 211 -16.36 -9.93 -7.27
C TRP A 211 -16.73 -8.58 -7.92
N PHE A 212 -17.17 -8.62 -9.17
CA PHE A 212 -17.57 -7.44 -9.93
C PHE A 212 -19.00 -6.97 -9.60
N LEU A 213 -19.36 -5.75 -9.98
CA LEU A 213 -20.68 -5.14 -9.77
C LEU A 213 -21.69 -5.70 -10.80
N TRP A 214 -22.01 -6.98 -10.62
CA TRP A 214 -23.05 -7.72 -11.32
C TRP A 214 -24.22 -7.98 -10.36
N LEU A 215 -25.40 -7.44 -10.69
CA LEU A 215 -26.64 -7.59 -9.93
C LEU A 215 -27.80 -7.89 -10.89
N LYS A 216 -28.71 -8.75 -10.48
CA LYS A 216 -30.01 -8.97 -11.14
C LYS A 216 -30.99 -7.83 -10.78
N PRO A 217 -32.08 -7.65 -11.54
CA PRO A 217 -33.20 -6.82 -11.12
C PRO A 217 -33.65 -7.17 -9.69
N GLY A 218 -33.93 -6.16 -8.87
CA GLY A 218 -34.36 -6.32 -7.48
C GLY A 218 -33.28 -6.63 -6.45
N GLU A 219 -32.03 -6.97 -6.83
CA GLU A 219 -31.00 -7.35 -5.83
C GLU A 219 -30.43 -6.16 -5.02
N HIS A 220 -30.61 -4.90 -5.46
CA HIS A 220 -30.23 -3.72 -4.67
C HIS A 220 -31.03 -2.47 -5.06
N PRO A 221 -31.48 -1.61 -4.12
CA PRO A 221 -32.31 -0.42 -4.42
C PRO A 221 -31.64 0.62 -5.32
N ASN A 222 -30.32 0.79 -5.27
CA ASN A 222 -29.58 1.67 -6.19
C ASN A 222 -29.53 1.13 -7.63
N TYR A 223 -29.84 -0.16 -7.84
CA TYR A 223 -29.75 -0.87 -9.12
C TYR A 223 -31.03 -1.68 -9.38
N PRO A 224 -32.22 -1.05 -9.44
CA PRO A 224 -33.50 -1.77 -9.45
C PRO A 224 -33.68 -2.64 -10.71
N LYS A 225 -33.09 -2.23 -11.84
CA LYS A 225 -33.06 -2.99 -13.10
C LYS A 225 -31.86 -3.97 -13.20
N GLY A 226 -31.10 -4.14 -12.12
CA GLY A 226 -29.80 -4.82 -12.13
C GLY A 226 -28.71 -4.00 -12.81
N ILE A 227 -27.50 -4.57 -12.88
CA ILE A 227 -26.32 -4.01 -13.55
C ILE A 227 -25.35 -5.15 -13.91
N LYS A 228 -24.58 -5.00 -14.99
CA LYS A 228 -23.56 -5.97 -15.46
C LYS A 228 -22.23 -5.26 -15.71
N ASP A 229 -21.62 -4.75 -14.65
CA ASP A 229 -20.40 -3.94 -14.73
C ASP A 229 -19.15 -4.84 -14.68
N ASN A 230 -18.29 -4.76 -15.69
CA ASN A 230 -17.05 -5.53 -15.77
C ASN A 230 -15.81 -4.76 -15.27
N THR A 231 -15.98 -3.63 -14.58
CA THR A 231 -14.87 -2.77 -14.12
C THR A 231 -14.86 -2.60 -12.61
N HIS A 232 -16.03 -2.37 -12.02
CA HIS A 232 -16.16 -1.99 -10.62
C HIS A 232 -16.51 -3.20 -9.76
N PHE A 233 -16.12 -3.19 -8.48
CA PHE A 233 -16.27 -4.32 -7.58
C PHE A 233 -17.46 -4.17 -6.63
N HIS A 234 -17.95 -5.29 -6.11
CA HIS A 234 -18.55 -5.34 -4.77
C HIS A 234 -17.44 -5.36 -3.70
N GLU A 235 -17.76 -5.08 -2.44
CA GLU A 235 -16.85 -5.22 -1.29
C GLU A 235 -16.03 -6.53 -1.32
N ARG A 236 -16.66 -7.67 -1.62
CA ARG A 236 -15.98 -8.97 -1.74
C ARG A 236 -14.88 -9.00 -2.81
N GLY A 237 -15.11 -8.36 -3.95
CA GLY A 237 -14.10 -8.24 -5.00
C GLY A 237 -13.01 -7.25 -4.60
N ALA A 238 -13.38 -6.12 -4.02
CA ALA A 238 -12.45 -5.12 -3.51
C ALA A 238 -11.47 -5.72 -2.47
N LYS A 239 -11.95 -6.58 -1.56
CA LYS A 239 -11.12 -7.32 -0.58
C LYS A 239 -10.12 -8.27 -1.25
N GLU A 240 -10.54 -9.03 -2.27
CA GLU A 240 -9.63 -9.93 -2.99
C GLU A 240 -8.62 -9.18 -3.87
N ILE A 241 -8.95 -8.00 -4.42
CA ILE A 241 -7.98 -7.15 -5.13
C ILE A 241 -7.00 -6.49 -4.15
N ALA A 242 -7.45 -6.02 -2.98
CA ALA A 242 -6.56 -5.53 -1.92
C ALA A 242 -5.59 -6.63 -1.44
N ARG A 243 -6.08 -7.87 -1.30
CA ARG A 243 -5.24 -9.05 -0.99
C ARG A 243 -4.13 -9.27 -2.03
N LEU A 244 -4.37 -9.02 -3.32
CA LEU A 244 -3.35 -9.09 -4.38
C LEU A 244 -2.32 -7.95 -4.31
N VAL A 245 -2.73 -6.76 -3.87
CA VAL A 245 -1.80 -5.66 -3.58
C VAL A 245 -0.91 -6.04 -2.38
N VAL A 246 -1.47 -6.66 -1.35
CA VAL A 246 -0.71 -7.15 -0.17
C VAL A 246 0.21 -8.33 -0.52
N GLU A 247 -0.16 -9.23 -1.44
CA GLU A 247 0.80 -10.18 -2.03
C GLU A 247 1.99 -9.45 -2.67
N GLY A 248 1.73 -8.39 -3.45
CA GLY A 248 2.78 -7.58 -4.09
C GLY A 248 3.70 -6.86 -3.08
N ILE A 249 3.16 -6.37 -1.97
CA ILE A 249 3.94 -5.79 -0.85
C ILE A 249 4.94 -6.81 -0.29
N VAL A 250 4.52 -8.07 -0.15
CA VAL A 250 5.37 -9.16 0.36
C VAL A 250 6.38 -9.63 -0.69
N GLU A 251 5.97 -9.76 -1.96
CA GLU A 251 6.82 -10.22 -3.06
C GLU A 251 7.93 -9.22 -3.44
N LEU A 252 7.68 -7.92 -3.28
CA LEU A 252 8.66 -6.85 -3.51
C LEU A 252 9.51 -6.53 -2.27
N ASP A 253 9.40 -7.34 -1.20
CA ASP A 253 10.11 -7.18 0.07
C ASP A 253 9.97 -5.75 0.69
N LEU A 254 8.81 -5.12 0.53
CA LEU A 254 8.59 -3.76 1.04
C LEU A 254 8.56 -3.76 2.58
N PRO A 255 9.13 -2.75 3.27
CA PRO A 255 9.09 -2.64 4.74
C PRO A 255 7.68 -2.73 5.35
N LEU A 256 6.66 -2.29 4.63
CA LEU A 256 5.24 -2.43 5.00
C LEU A 256 4.83 -3.87 5.37
N ARG A 257 5.52 -4.90 4.87
CA ARG A 257 5.20 -6.30 5.20
C ARG A 257 5.34 -6.63 6.70
N HIS A 258 6.16 -5.87 7.43
CA HIS A 258 6.36 -6.06 8.88
C HIS A 258 5.17 -5.60 9.73
N HIS A 259 4.23 -4.86 9.12
CA HIS A 259 3.02 -4.35 9.75
C HIS A 259 1.76 -5.16 9.41
N LEU A 260 1.89 -6.29 8.71
CA LEU A 260 0.74 -7.08 8.27
C LEU A 260 0.20 -7.98 9.40
N ILE A 261 -1.05 -7.76 9.81
CA ILE A 261 -1.71 -8.56 10.87
C ILE A 261 -2.16 -9.96 10.41
N ARG A 262 -2.03 -10.27 9.11
CA ARG A 262 -2.37 -11.59 8.52
C ARG A 262 -1.61 -11.85 7.23
N SER A 263 -1.37 -13.14 6.91
CA SER A 263 -0.71 -13.54 5.66
C SER A 263 -1.71 -13.59 4.49
N PRO A 264 -1.42 -12.94 3.34
CA PRO A 264 -2.32 -12.97 2.17
C PRO A 264 -2.46 -14.38 1.55
N LYS A 265 -1.53 -15.31 1.84
CA LYS A 265 -1.56 -16.68 1.30
C LYS A 265 -2.62 -17.59 1.98
N GLN A 266 -2.87 -17.38 3.28
CA GLN A 266 -3.67 -18.29 4.12
C GLN A 266 -5.18 -18.23 3.82
N GLU A 267 -5.68 -17.11 3.29
CA GLU A 267 -7.11 -16.88 3.07
C GLU A 267 -7.70 -17.68 1.88
N SER A 268 -6.82 -18.20 1.01
CA SER A 268 -7.14 -18.88 -0.26
C SER A 268 -7.91 -20.22 -0.12
N VAL A 269 -8.00 -20.78 1.08
CA VAL A 269 -8.56 -22.13 1.32
C VAL A 269 -10.06 -22.12 1.61
N ARG A 270 -10.59 -21.09 2.30
CA ARG A 270 -11.97 -21.09 2.84
C ARG A 270 -13.09 -20.72 1.84
N ASN A 271 -12.75 -20.46 0.57
CA ASN A 271 -13.65 -19.81 -0.40
C ASN A 271 -13.66 -20.46 -1.80
N ARG A 272 -13.40 -21.78 -1.89
CA ARG A 272 -13.48 -22.52 -3.17
C ARG A 272 -14.93 -22.67 -3.65
#